data_AF-A0A077KIB8-F1
#
_entry.id   AF-A0A077KIB8-F1
#
_cell.length_a   1.000
_cell.length_b   1.000
_cell.length_c   1.000
_cell.angle_alpha   90.00
_cell.angle_beta   90.00
_cell.angle_gamma   90.00
#
_symmetry.space_group_name_H-M   'P 1'
#
loop_
_entity.id
_entity.type
_entity.pdbx_description
1 polymer ?
#
loop_
_entity_poly.entity_id
_entity_poly.type
_entity_poly.pdbx_seq_one_letter_code
_entity_poly.pdbx_strand_id
1 'polypeptide(L)'
;MNKIIFLLVFSAIYCQAQHIEDKQVFKKCRKEFNKKICLSDEDNDSLLFYLDKCPNEIGPIENHGCPWPDTDKDGVVDKDDACPQIAGPPENKGCEWPDTDGDGILDKDDNCPTVPGIPNLNGCPRCNL
;
A
#
# COMPACT_ATOMS: atom_id res chain seq x y z
N MET A 1 0.70 -49.16 -21.02
CA MET A 1 0.93 -47.92 -21.79
C MET A 1 -0.30 -47.05 -21.62
N ASN A 2 -0.19 -45.82 -21.05
CA ASN A 2 -1.24 -44.77 -20.92
C ASN A 2 -1.32 -44.05 -19.55
N LYS A 3 -0.28 -44.06 -18.71
CA LYS A 3 -0.25 -43.18 -17.52
C LYS A 3 0.91 -42.17 -17.46
N ILE A 4 1.96 -42.36 -18.26
CA ILE A 4 3.15 -41.49 -18.24
C ILE A 4 3.05 -40.32 -19.24
N ILE A 5 2.23 -40.45 -20.29
CA ILE A 5 2.08 -39.40 -21.33
C ILE A 5 1.25 -38.21 -20.81
N PHE A 6 0.31 -38.43 -19.90
CA PHE A 6 -0.56 -37.35 -19.38
C PHE A 6 0.16 -36.40 -18.41
N LEU A 7 1.22 -36.87 -17.74
CA LEU A 7 1.98 -36.07 -16.76
C LEU A 7 2.99 -35.10 -17.41
N LEU A 8 3.48 -35.41 -18.62
CA LEU A 8 4.44 -34.55 -19.33
C LEU A 8 3.79 -33.41 -20.13
N VAL A 9 2.50 -33.50 -20.43
CA VAL A 9 1.78 -32.44 -21.17
C VAL A 9 1.34 -31.31 -20.22
N PHE A 10 1.08 -31.59 -18.95
CA PHE A 10 0.67 -30.58 -17.98
C PHE A 10 1.83 -29.70 -17.48
N SER A 11 3.08 -30.18 -17.48
CA SER A 11 4.22 -29.36 -17.02
C SER A 11 4.72 -28.35 -18.06
N ALA A 12 4.43 -28.57 -19.35
CA ALA A 12 4.89 -27.69 -20.44
C ALA A 12 3.98 -26.47 -20.66
N ILE A 13 2.72 -26.52 -20.23
CA ILE A 13 1.75 -25.43 -20.46
C ILE A 13 1.92 -24.30 -19.45
N TYR A 14 2.44 -24.59 -18.24
CA TYR A 14 2.66 -23.57 -17.21
C TYR A 14 3.85 -22.64 -17.47
N CYS A 15 4.84 -23.03 -18.28
CA CYS A 15 6.01 -22.18 -18.58
C CYS A 15 5.81 -21.19 -19.75
N GLN A 16 4.72 -21.29 -20.53
CA GLN A 16 4.55 -20.47 -21.74
C GLN A 16 3.67 -19.23 -21.53
N ALA A 17 2.89 -19.14 -20.45
CA ALA A 17 1.90 -18.05 -20.29
C ALA A 17 2.53 -16.70 -19.89
N GLN A 18 3.51 -16.69 -18.98
CA GLN A 18 4.08 -15.44 -18.45
C GLN A 18 4.91 -14.66 -19.48
N HIS A 19 5.46 -15.32 -20.51
CA HIS A 19 6.28 -14.65 -21.53
C HIS A 19 5.44 -14.02 -22.68
N ILE A 20 4.14 -14.36 -22.77
CA ILE A 20 3.28 -13.90 -23.87
C ILE A 20 2.72 -12.52 -23.59
N GLU A 21 2.39 -12.21 -22.33
CA GLU A 21 1.78 -10.94 -21.93
C GLU A 21 2.74 -9.77 -22.22
N ASP A 22 3.98 -9.84 -21.74
CA ASP A 22 5.01 -8.82 -22.00
C ASP A 22 5.26 -8.59 -23.50
N LYS A 23 5.23 -9.65 -24.32
CA LYS A 23 5.40 -9.53 -25.78
C LYS A 23 4.24 -8.78 -26.43
N GLN A 24 3.01 -8.97 -25.95
CA GLN A 24 1.85 -8.28 -26.48
C GLN A 24 1.82 -6.81 -26.05
N VAL A 25 2.10 -6.52 -24.77
CA VAL A 25 2.18 -5.16 -24.25
C VAL A 25 3.28 -4.37 -24.96
N PHE A 26 4.47 -4.95 -25.11
CA PHE A 26 5.56 -4.32 -25.87
C PHE A 26 5.20 -4.07 -27.34
N LYS A 27 4.50 -5.02 -27.98
CA LYS A 27 4.01 -4.83 -29.36
C LYS A 27 2.99 -3.71 -29.45
N LYS A 28 2.13 -3.53 -28.44
CA LYS A 28 1.18 -2.41 -28.36
C LYS A 28 1.93 -1.10 -28.19
N CYS A 29 2.84 -1.00 -27.21
CA CYS A 29 3.65 0.20 -27.03
C CYS A 29 4.37 0.59 -28.33
N ARG A 30 5.01 -0.37 -29.03
CA ARG A 30 5.71 -0.09 -30.29
C ARG A 30 4.84 0.35 -31.46
N LYS A 31 3.51 0.20 -31.38
CA LYS A 31 2.58 0.75 -32.37
C LYS A 31 2.26 2.21 -32.07
N GLU A 32 2.26 2.59 -30.80
CA GLU A 32 1.92 3.94 -30.32
C GLU A 32 3.17 4.82 -30.22
N PHE A 33 4.31 4.23 -29.85
CA PHE A 33 5.59 4.87 -29.61
C PHE A 33 6.72 4.14 -30.33
N ASN A 34 7.91 4.76 -30.37
CA ASN A 34 9.09 4.11 -30.94
C ASN A 34 9.75 3.14 -29.95
N LYS A 35 10.60 2.23 -30.45
CA LYS A 35 11.27 1.21 -29.62
C LYS A 35 12.10 1.81 -28.48
N LYS A 36 12.72 2.98 -28.68
CA LYS A 36 13.56 3.62 -27.65
C LYS A 36 12.70 4.08 -26.47
N ILE A 37 11.56 4.71 -26.73
CA ILE A 37 10.61 5.12 -25.67
C ILE A 37 10.07 3.89 -24.95
N CYS A 38 9.64 2.86 -25.68
CA CYS A 38 9.16 1.64 -25.02
C CYS A 38 10.22 0.89 -24.20
N LEU A 39 11.50 1.25 -24.29
CA LEU A 39 12.58 0.63 -23.51
C LEU A 39 13.32 1.65 -22.64
N SER A 40 12.79 2.88 -22.52
CA SER A 40 13.27 3.82 -21.51
C SER A 40 12.58 3.55 -20.18
N ASP A 41 13.16 4.15 -19.16
CA ASP A 41 12.64 4.27 -17.80
C ASP A 41 12.71 5.80 -17.56
N GLU A 42 11.56 6.45 -17.49
CA GLU A 42 11.47 7.92 -17.56
C GLU A 42 11.56 8.57 -16.17
N ASP A 43 11.06 7.89 -15.13
CA ASP A 43 11.12 8.34 -13.73
C ASP A 43 12.19 7.63 -12.89
N ASN A 44 12.85 6.62 -13.45
CA ASN A 44 13.94 5.85 -12.85
C ASN A 44 13.50 4.96 -11.69
N ASP A 45 12.28 4.42 -11.75
CA ASP A 45 11.71 3.53 -10.74
C ASP A 45 12.06 2.03 -10.95
N SER A 46 12.90 1.74 -11.95
CA SER A 46 13.32 0.40 -12.37
C SER A 46 12.27 -0.39 -13.16
N LEU A 47 11.20 0.26 -13.60
CA LEU A 47 10.21 -0.27 -14.53
C LEU A 47 10.36 0.42 -15.90
N LEU A 48 10.31 -0.37 -16.97
CA LEU A 48 10.38 0.20 -18.31
C LEU A 48 9.03 0.87 -18.64
N PHE A 49 9.07 1.97 -19.39
CA PHE A 49 7.92 2.79 -19.82
C PHE A 49 6.71 1.98 -20.29
N TYR A 50 6.92 0.85 -20.98
CA TYR A 50 5.82 0.03 -21.52
C TYR A 50 5.18 -0.92 -20.48
N LEU A 51 5.83 -1.15 -19.35
CA LEU A 51 5.34 -1.94 -18.22
C LEU A 51 4.82 -1.06 -17.09
N ASP A 52 5.25 0.20 -17.08
CA ASP A 52 4.90 1.19 -16.08
C ASP A 52 3.53 1.81 -16.36
N LYS A 53 2.66 1.80 -15.33
CA LYS A 53 1.34 2.42 -15.38
C LYS A 53 1.39 3.92 -15.12
N CYS A 54 2.44 4.43 -14.49
CA CYS A 54 2.65 5.82 -14.15
C CYS A 54 4.03 6.32 -14.60
N PRO A 55 4.32 6.39 -15.92
CA PRO A 55 5.68 6.57 -16.45
C PRO A 55 6.38 7.90 -16.16
N ASN A 56 5.83 8.75 -15.30
CA ASN A 56 6.45 10.02 -14.91
C ASN A 56 6.38 10.22 -13.38
N GLU A 57 6.02 9.18 -12.63
CA GLU A 57 5.84 9.23 -11.18
C GLU A 57 6.46 7.98 -10.56
N ILE A 58 7.52 8.16 -9.77
CA ILE A 58 8.21 7.04 -9.13
C ILE A 58 7.22 6.20 -8.31
N GLY A 59 7.16 4.90 -8.61
CA GLY A 59 6.37 3.95 -7.83
C GLY A 59 7.05 2.59 -7.66
N PRO A 60 6.56 1.76 -6.71
CA PRO A 60 7.07 0.40 -6.56
C PRO A 60 6.60 -0.50 -7.71
N ILE A 61 7.45 -1.48 -8.06
CA ILE A 61 7.10 -2.56 -9.00
C ILE A 61 5.82 -3.29 -8.57
N GLU A 62 5.59 -3.46 -7.26
CA GLU A 62 4.39 -4.08 -6.71
C GLU A 62 3.10 -3.34 -7.13
N ASN A 63 3.17 -2.02 -7.30
CA ASN A 63 2.06 -1.19 -7.79
C ASN A 63 2.24 -0.77 -9.25
N HIS A 64 3.01 -1.54 -10.03
CA HIS A 64 3.22 -1.32 -11.46
C HIS A 64 3.76 0.08 -11.77
N GLY A 65 4.70 0.55 -10.96
CA GLY A 65 5.36 1.85 -11.12
C GLY A 65 4.52 3.05 -10.69
N CYS A 66 3.36 2.84 -10.08
CA CYS A 66 2.55 3.95 -9.53
C CYS A 66 2.78 4.14 -8.02
N PRO A 67 2.83 5.36 -7.49
CA PRO A 67 2.78 5.59 -6.06
C PRO A 67 1.46 5.05 -5.46
N TRP A 68 1.49 4.67 -4.18
CA TRP A 68 0.26 4.36 -3.45
C TRP A 68 -0.44 5.66 -3.03
N PRO A 69 -1.77 5.75 -3.12
CA PRO A 69 -2.50 6.91 -2.63
C PRO A 69 -2.39 7.03 -1.10
N ASP A 70 -2.51 8.27 -0.63
CA ASP A 70 -2.63 8.67 0.76
C ASP A 70 -3.74 9.74 0.80
N THR A 71 -4.95 9.29 1.13
CA THR A 71 -6.18 10.06 0.90
C THR A 71 -6.33 11.21 1.90
N ASP A 72 -5.98 11.00 3.17
CA ASP A 72 -6.06 12.03 4.22
C ASP A 72 -4.74 12.76 4.48
N LYS A 73 -3.64 12.31 3.86
CA LYS A 73 -2.33 12.95 3.83
C LYS A 73 -1.62 12.94 5.17
N ASP A 74 -1.79 11.89 5.95
CA ASP A 74 -1.13 11.71 7.23
C ASP A 74 0.27 11.07 7.12
N GLY A 75 0.64 10.60 5.94
CA GLY A 75 1.91 9.95 5.64
C GLY A 75 1.89 8.42 5.72
N VAL A 76 0.76 7.81 6.06
CA VAL A 76 0.48 6.38 5.96
C VAL A 76 -0.36 6.15 4.70
N VAL A 77 0.19 5.41 3.73
CA VAL A 77 -0.54 5.15 2.48
C VAL A 77 -1.80 4.32 2.73
N ASP A 78 -2.85 4.52 1.93
CA ASP A 78 -4.18 3.91 2.10
C ASP A 78 -4.15 2.37 2.26
N LYS A 79 -3.13 1.71 1.70
CA LYS A 79 -2.97 0.25 1.82
C LYS A 79 -2.50 -0.22 3.21
N ASP A 80 -1.84 0.66 3.95
CA ASP A 80 -1.27 0.41 5.28
C ASP A 80 -2.02 1.18 6.38
N ASP A 81 -2.92 2.09 5.98
CA ASP A 81 -3.75 2.92 6.86
C ASP A 81 -5.05 2.19 7.27
N ALA A 82 -5.30 2.13 8.58
CA ALA A 82 -6.51 1.57 9.16
C ALA A 82 -7.69 2.55 9.16
N CYS A 83 -7.44 3.85 8.97
CA CYS A 83 -8.41 4.93 8.90
C CYS A 83 -8.19 5.86 7.69
N PRO A 84 -8.30 5.38 6.42
CA PRO A 84 -7.91 6.12 5.20
C PRO A 84 -8.60 7.45 4.88
N GLN A 85 -9.46 7.95 5.76
CA GLN A 85 -10.21 9.19 5.59
C GLN A 85 -10.02 10.13 6.80
N ILE A 86 -9.27 9.71 7.81
CA ILE A 86 -9.11 10.41 9.09
C ILE A 86 -7.65 10.32 9.48
N ALA A 87 -6.93 11.42 9.27
CA ALA A 87 -5.50 11.49 9.53
C ALA A 87 -5.14 11.06 10.96
N GLY A 88 -4.12 10.21 11.07
CA GLY A 88 -3.58 9.75 12.35
C GLY A 88 -2.08 9.48 12.30
N PRO A 89 -1.46 9.24 13.47
CA PRO A 89 -0.04 8.92 13.52
C PRO A 89 0.26 7.53 12.94
N PRO A 90 1.44 7.32 12.31
CA PRO A 90 1.91 6.00 11.89
C PRO A 90 1.95 4.97 13.03
N GLU A 91 2.21 5.40 14.26
CA GLU A 91 2.21 4.53 15.45
C GLU A 91 0.84 3.91 15.73
N ASN A 92 -0.25 4.54 15.24
CA ASN A 92 -1.62 4.03 15.33
C ASN A 92 -2.18 3.61 13.97
N LYS A 93 -1.31 3.28 13.00
CA LYS A 93 -1.71 2.86 11.65
C LYS A 93 -2.63 3.88 10.96
N GLY A 94 -2.29 5.16 11.06
CA GLY A 94 -3.03 6.25 10.42
C GLY A 94 -4.37 6.58 11.09
N CYS A 95 -4.70 5.98 12.25
CA CYS A 95 -5.90 6.33 12.99
C CYS A 95 -5.64 7.34 14.11
N GLU A 96 -6.58 8.24 14.37
CA GLU A 96 -6.60 9.02 15.61
C GLU A 96 -6.65 8.11 16.86
N TRP A 97 -6.08 8.58 17.97
CA TRP A 97 -6.20 7.88 19.26
C TRP A 97 -7.52 8.27 19.92
N PRO A 98 -8.24 7.32 20.55
CA PRO A 98 -9.45 7.63 21.29
C PRO A 98 -9.15 8.40 22.58
N ASP A 99 -10.16 9.17 23.01
CA ASP A 99 -10.32 9.76 24.34
C ASP A 99 -11.73 9.37 24.79
N THR A 100 -11.84 8.22 25.45
CA THR A 100 -13.10 7.53 25.70
C THR A 100 -13.99 8.28 26.69
N ASP A 101 -13.41 9.02 27.63
CA ASP A 101 -14.15 9.76 28.64
C ASP A 101 -14.20 11.29 28.42
N GLY A 102 -13.43 11.79 27.46
CA GLY A 102 -13.48 13.17 27.00
C GLY A 102 -12.80 14.15 27.94
N ASP A 103 -11.86 13.70 28.77
CA ASP A 103 -11.13 14.57 29.70
C ASP A 103 -9.95 15.33 29.05
N GLY A 104 -9.66 15.01 27.78
CA GLY A 104 -8.60 15.61 26.98
C GLY A 104 -7.27 14.88 27.06
N ILE A 105 -7.20 13.72 27.72
CA ILE A 105 -6.04 12.84 27.78
C ILE A 105 -6.40 11.57 27.00
N LEU A 106 -5.62 11.28 25.97
CA LEU A 106 -5.87 10.12 25.10
C LEU A 106 -5.79 8.82 25.91
N ASP A 107 -6.59 7.81 25.56
CA ASP A 107 -6.67 6.52 26.27
C ASP A 107 -5.30 5.83 26.45
N LYS A 108 -4.36 6.10 25.54
CA LYS A 108 -2.99 5.56 25.62
C LYS A 108 -2.11 6.23 26.70
N ASP A 109 -2.47 7.44 27.10
CA ASP A 109 -1.77 8.27 28.09
C ASP A 109 -2.60 8.41 29.40
N ASP A 110 -3.83 7.90 29.42
CA ASP A 110 -4.75 7.93 30.55
C ASP A 110 -4.69 6.64 31.38
N ASN A 111 -4.48 6.77 32.69
CA ASN A 111 -4.51 5.66 33.64
C ASN A 111 -5.93 5.23 34.02
N CYS A 112 -6.94 6.05 33.75
CA CYS A 112 -8.34 5.87 34.07
C CYS A 112 -9.26 6.15 32.84
N PRO A 113 -9.07 5.48 31.69
CA PRO A 113 -9.64 5.83 30.35
C PRO A 113 -11.17 5.76 30.22
N THR A 114 -11.91 5.59 31.31
CA THR A 114 -13.38 5.51 31.30
C THR A 114 -14.01 6.40 32.36
N VAL A 115 -13.21 7.19 33.09
CA VAL A 115 -13.63 8.00 34.22
C VAL A 115 -12.87 9.33 34.19
N PRO A 116 -13.54 10.45 33.84
CA PRO A 116 -12.85 11.71 33.60
C PRO A 116 -12.00 12.16 34.79
N GLY A 117 -10.76 12.58 34.51
CA GLY A 117 -9.83 13.07 35.52
C GLY A 117 -9.18 14.39 35.16
N ILE A 118 -7.93 14.55 35.60
CA ILE A 118 -7.15 15.76 35.39
C ILE A 118 -5.71 15.43 34.96
N PRO A 119 -5.04 16.31 34.19
CA PRO A 119 -3.67 16.08 33.72
C PRO A 119 -2.66 15.78 34.83
N ASN A 120 -2.76 16.45 35.97
CA ASN A 120 -1.84 16.24 37.11
C ASN A 120 -1.96 14.85 37.76
N LEU A 121 -3.01 14.08 37.43
CA LEU A 121 -3.24 12.72 37.93
C LEU A 121 -3.27 11.70 36.78
N ASN A 122 -2.73 12.04 35.61
CA ASN A 122 -2.72 11.18 34.42
C ASN A 122 -4.12 10.63 34.10
N GLY A 123 -5.11 11.54 34.03
CA GLY A 123 -6.51 11.25 33.67
C GLY A 123 -7.35 10.54 34.74
N CYS A 124 -6.81 10.32 35.93
CA CYS A 124 -7.61 9.83 37.05
C CYS A 124 -8.29 10.94 37.86
N PRO A 125 -9.50 10.68 38.41
CA PRO A 125 -10.20 11.62 39.29
C PRO A 125 -9.46 11.82 40.62
N ARG A 126 -9.70 12.95 41.29
CA ARG A 126 -9.25 13.13 42.67
C ARG A 126 -9.97 12.14 43.59
N CYS A 127 -9.21 11.41 44.39
CA CYS A 127 -9.77 10.69 45.53
C CYS A 127 -10.32 11.74 46.52
N ASN A 128 -11.65 11.80 46.67
CA ASN A 128 -12.26 12.58 47.74
C ASN A 128 -11.92 11.89 49.07
N LEU A 129 -10.91 12.40 49.78
CA LEU A 129 -10.61 12.07 51.17
C LEU A 129 -11.53 12.85 52.12
#